data_AF-A0A8X7C7B6-F1
#
_entry.id   AF-A0A8X7C7B6-F1
#
_cell.length_a   1.000
_cell.length_b   1.000
_cell.length_c   1.000
_cell.angle_alpha   90.00
_cell.angle_beta   90.00
_cell.angle_gamma   90.00
#
_symmetry.space_group_name_H-M   'P 1'
#
loop_
_entity.id
_entity.type
_entity.pdbx_description
1 polymer ?
#
loop_
_entity_poly.entity_id
_entity_poly.type
_entity_poly.pdbx_seq_one_letter_code
_entity_poly.pdbx_strand_id
1 'polypeptide(L)'
;PDAVPENHFHQVGHNHAVVSDFSDVSRIHLRRYKFDASGSLLPTKDGITVTPSVWLALVREFSAIDQPFDDGKRKDFSRKFLTPVSMLKETEWNALKDIQKQITSKTVSIMFGRVFLKLLRKEVAKHIPFPKFDFDCIDADIVLTTSIVELLCNHIQENISSLFICYGCLEGYENQLDHT
;
A
#
# COMPACT_ATOMS: atom_id res chain seq x y z
N PRO A 1 -24.18 -14.61 10.41
CA PRO A 1 -23.00 -14.71 9.53
C PRO A 1 -21.90 -13.81 10.07
N ASP A 2 -20.83 -14.41 10.59
CA ASP A 2 -19.75 -13.67 11.24
C ASP A 2 -19.10 -12.69 10.25
N ALA A 3 -19.12 -11.42 10.62
CA ALA A 3 -18.56 -10.35 9.82
C ALA A 3 -17.06 -10.62 9.60
N VAL A 4 -16.64 -10.63 8.34
CA VAL A 4 -15.23 -10.66 7.97
C VAL A 4 -14.57 -9.42 8.62
N PRO A 5 -13.47 -9.57 9.38
CA PRO A 5 -12.84 -8.44 10.07
C PRO A 5 -12.47 -7.32 9.09
N GLU A 6 -12.47 -6.06 9.55
CA GLU A 6 -12.33 -4.83 8.75
C GLU A 6 -11.09 -4.78 7.82
N ASN A 7 -10.10 -5.65 8.03
CA ASN A 7 -8.86 -5.71 7.26
C ASN A 7 -8.66 -7.03 6.49
N HIS A 8 -9.68 -7.88 6.44
CA HIS A 8 -9.65 -9.17 5.74
C HIS A 8 -10.33 -9.03 4.38
N PHE A 9 -9.55 -9.24 3.32
CA PHE A 9 -10.02 -9.22 1.94
C PHE A 9 -10.06 -10.65 1.42
N HIS A 10 -11.25 -11.12 1.04
CA HIS A 10 -11.42 -12.46 0.49
C HIS A 10 -11.02 -12.44 -0.99
N GLN A 11 -10.10 -13.34 -1.39
CA GLN A 11 -9.62 -13.37 -2.76
C GLN A 11 -10.41 -14.37 -3.61
N VAL A 12 -10.35 -15.66 -3.27
CA VAL A 12 -11.17 -16.78 -3.81
C VAL A 12 -10.98 -17.99 -2.90
N GLY A 13 -12.08 -18.67 -2.52
CA GLY A 13 -12.03 -19.96 -1.80
C GLY A 13 -11.46 -19.85 -0.39
N HIS A 14 -10.35 -20.52 -0.10
CA HIS A 14 -9.69 -20.46 1.20
C HIS A 14 -8.55 -19.42 1.26
N ASN A 15 -8.34 -18.62 0.22
CA ASN A 15 -7.25 -17.64 0.18
C ASN A 15 -7.73 -16.26 0.62
N HIS A 16 -7.00 -15.65 1.54
CA HIS A 16 -7.29 -14.33 2.10
C HIS A 16 -6.06 -13.44 2.00
N ALA A 17 -6.32 -12.16 1.75
CA ALA A 17 -5.37 -11.09 1.95
C ALA A 17 -5.74 -10.32 3.22
N VAL A 18 -4.78 -10.05 4.10
CA VAL A 18 -5.02 -9.33 5.36
C VAL A 18 -3.98 -8.25 5.52
N VAL A 19 -4.41 -7.03 5.84
CA VAL A 19 -3.50 -5.95 6.21
C VAL A 19 -3.48 -5.84 7.74
N SER A 20 -2.32 -6.03 8.35
CA SER A 20 -2.14 -5.90 9.79
C SER A 20 -1.19 -4.75 10.11
N ASP A 21 -1.37 -4.14 11.27
CA ASP A 21 -0.52 -3.09 11.84
C ASP A 21 0.10 -3.54 13.18
N PHE A 22 0.20 -4.86 13.36
CA PHE A 22 0.61 -5.46 14.63
C PHE A 22 1.98 -4.94 15.07
N SER A 23 2.06 -4.51 16.34
CA SER A 23 3.27 -3.96 16.94
C SER A 23 3.82 -2.74 16.18
N ASP A 24 2.94 -1.88 15.67
CA ASP A 24 3.26 -0.66 14.91
C ASP A 24 3.96 -0.93 13.57
N VAL A 25 3.89 -2.16 13.07
CA VAL A 25 4.48 -2.56 11.79
C VAL A 25 3.38 -2.98 10.84
N SER A 26 3.19 -2.21 9.77
CA SER A 26 2.26 -2.57 8.70
C SER A 26 2.79 -3.78 7.90
N ARG A 27 1.95 -4.79 7.71
CA ARG A 27 2.25 -6.00 6.94
C ARG A 27 1.03 -6.45 6.14
N ILE A 28 1.28 -6.99 4.96
CA ILE A 28 0.25 -7.61 4.12
C ILE A 28 0.48 -9.12 4.14
N HIS A 29 -0.52 -9.87 4.56
CA HIS A 29 -0.52 -11.33 4.59
C HIS A 29 -1.35 -11.86 3.43
N LEU A 30 -0.74 -12.62 2.52
CA LEU A 30 -1.44 -13.34 1.47
C LEU A 30 -1.38 -14.82 1.84
N ARG A 31 -2.48 -15.37 2.37
CA ARG A 31 -2.43 -16.63 3.11
C ARG A 31 -3.70 -17.45 2.95
N ARG A 32 -3.54 -18.78 2.93
CA ARG A 32 -4.65 -19.72 2.99
C ARG A 32 -5.13 -19.87 4.43
N TYR A 33 -6.43 -19.91 4.61
CA TYR A 33 -7.10 -20.16 5.88
C TYR A 33 -7.84 -21.48 5.84
N LYS A 34 -8.13 -22.05 7.00
CA LYS A 34 -8.94 -23.26 7.15
C LYS A 34 -9.94 -23.05 8.28
N PHE A 35 -11.06 -23.73 8.20
CA PHE A 35 -11.97 -23.83 9.34
C PHE A 35 -11.41 -24.83 10.35
N ASP A 36 -11.47 -24.50 11.63
CA ASP A 36 -11.27 -25.45 12.70
C ASP A 36 -12.56 -26.23 13.01
N ALA A 37 -12.49 -27.13 14.00
CA ALA A 37 -13.64 -27.93 14.42
C ALA A 37 -14.81 -27.10 14.96
N SER A 38 -14.56 -25.85 15.37
CA SER A 38 -15.58 -24.91 15.86
C SER A 38 -16.22 -24.08 14.74
N GLY A 39 -15.72 -24.19 13.50
CA GLY A 39 -16.11 -23.33 12.39
C GLY A 39 -15.39 -21.98 12.37
N SER A 40 -14.36 -21.79 13.21
CA SER A 40 -13.56 -20.57 13.23
C SER A 40 -12.50 -20.60 12.13
N LEU A 41 -12.30 -19.46 11.46
CA LEU A 41 -11.34 -19.35 10.36
C LEU A 41 -9.92 -19.08 10.89
N LEU A 42 -9.00 -20.03 10.70
CA LEU A 42 -7.62 -19.96 11.17
C LEU A 42 -6.60 -19.85 10.02
N PRO A 43 -5.56 -19.01 10.16
CA PRO A 43 -4.49 -18.95 9.17
C PRO A 43 -3.69 -20.26 9.13
N THR A 44 -3.33 -20.72 7.94
CA THR A 44 -2.43 -21.88 7.76
C THR A 44 -0.98 -21.42 7.59
N LYS A 45 -0.02 -22.36 7.51
CA LYS A 45 1.37 -22.03 7.15
C LYS A 45 1.55 -21.68 5.67
N ASP A 46 0.57 -22.01 4.83
CA ASP A 46 0.60 -21.74 3.39
C ASP A 46 0.27 -20.29 3.10
N GLY A 47 1.30 -19.49 2.86
CA GLY A 47 1.14 -18.07 2.54
C GLY A 47 2.41 -17.29 2.74
N ILE A 48 2.41 -16.07 2.22
CA ILE A 48 3.51 -15.13 2.32
C ILE A 48 3.09 -13.92 3.15
N THR A 49 4.08 -13.22 3.67
CA THR A 49 3.89 -11.93 4.34
C THR A 49 4.88 -10.96 3.74
N VAL A 50 4.38 -9.84 3.26
CA VAL A 50 5.17 -8.83 2.57
C VAL A 50 5.06 -7.50 3.31
N THR A 51 6.10 -6.69 3.18
CA THR A 51 6.08 -5.29 3.64
C THR A 51 5.29 -4.44 2.66
N PRO A 52 4.82 -3.24 3.08
CA PRO A 52 4.16 -2.31 2.17
C PRO A 52 5.00 -1.92 0.96
N SER A 53 6.32 -1.75 1.14
CA SER A 53 7.23 -1.44 0.03
C SER A 53 7.26 -2.55 -1.03
N VAL A 54 7.35 -3.81 -0.59
CA VAL A 54 7.29 -4.97 -1.50
C VAL A 54 5.91 -5.06 -2.16
N TRP A 55 4.83 -4.81 -1.42
CA TRP A 55 3.47 -4.79 -1.98
C TRP A 55 3.30 -3.72 -3.08
N LEU A 56 3.75 -2.49 -2.84
CA LEU A 56 3.66 -1.40 -3.82
C LEU A 56 4.49 -1.70 -5.08
N ALA A 57 5.66 -2.32 -4.92
CA ALA A 57 6.44 -2.81 -6.06
C ALA A 57 5.66 -3.86 -6.85
N LEU A 58 5.06 -4.84 -6.19
CA LEU A 58 4.19 -5.84 -6.85
C LEU A 58 3.02 -5.17 -7.58
N VAL A 59 2.35 -4.19 -6.96
CA VAL A 59 1.23 -3.46 -7.58
C VAL A 59 1.65 -2.76 -8.87
N ARG A 60 2.85 -2.19 -8.90
CA ARG A 60 3.42 -1.58 -10.11
C ARG A 60 3.58 -2.60 -11.23
N GLU A 61 4.16 -3.76 -10.91
CA GLU A 61 4.33 -4.84 -11.88
C GLU A 61 2.97 -5.37 -12.37
N PHE A 62 1.97 -5.51 -11.49
CA PHE A 62 0.58 -5.87 -11.86
C PHE A 62 -0.12 -4.83 -12.73
N SER A 63 0.27 -3.56 -12.65
CA SER A 63 -0.28 -2.50 -13.49
C SER A 63 0.30 -2.52 -14.91
N ALA A 64 1.52 -3.05 -15.08
CA ALA A 64 2.15 -3.27 -16.37
C ALA A 64 1.62 -4.52 -17.11
N ILE A 65 0.73 -5.29 -16.48
CA ILE A 65 0.06 -6.42 -17.12
C ILE A 65 -1.16 -5.88 -17.86
N ASP A 66 -1.09 -5.84 -19.19
CA ASP A 66 -2.22 -5.53 -20.06
C ASP A 66 -3.46 -6.36 -19.70
N GLN A 67 -4.65 -5.79 -19.94
CA GLN A 67 -5.92 -6.50 -19.72
C GLN A 67 -5.88 -7.90 -20.38
N PRO A 68 -6.36 -8.96 -19.69
CA PRO A 68 -6.32 -10.32 -20.19
C PRO A 68 -7.21 -10.63 -21.40
N PHE A 69 -7.91 -9.62 -21.92
CA PHE A 69 -8.94 -9.80 -22.91
C PHE A 69 -8.64 -8.85 -24.06
N ASP A 70 -8.59 -9.41 -25.26
CA ASP A 70 -8.64 -8.67 -26.51
C ASP A 70 -9.76 -9.31 -27.33
N ASP A 71 -10.78 -8.54 -27.66
CA ASP A 71 -11.96 -8.98 -28.42
C ASP A 71 -12.64 -10.28 -27.94
N GLY A 72 -12.78 -10.46 -26.62
CA GLY A 72 -13.48 -11.62 -26.04
C GLY A 72 -12.70 -12.95 -26.13
N LYS A 73 -11.43 -12.93 -26.57
CA LYS A 73 -10.53 -14.08 -26.53
C LYS A 73 -9.62 -13.98 -25.30
N ARG A 74 -9.56 -15.06 -24.52
CA ARG A 74 -8.65 -15.19 -23.36
C ARG A 74 -7.21 -15.01 -23.85
N LYS A 75 -6.47 -14.02 -23.36
CA LYS A 75 -5.02 -13.95 -23.56
C LYS A 75 -4.35 -15.03 -22.72
N ASP A 76 -3.44 -15.78 -23.34
CA ASP A 76 -2.67 -16.80 -22.66
C ASP A 76 -1.53 -16.16 -21.85
N PHE A 77 -1.68 -16.13 -20.53
CA PHE A 77 -0.64 -15.67 -19.61
C PHE A 77 0.31 -16.77 -19.13
N SER A 78 0.27 -17.97 -19.70
CA SER A 78 1.14 -19.10 -19.30
C SER A 78 2.65 -18.76 -19.36
N ARG A 79 3.01 -17.77 -20.17
CA ARG A 79 4.38 -17.25 -20.29
C ARG A 79 4.77 -16.26 -19.19
N LYS A 80 3.80 -15.60 -18.56
CA LYS A 80 4.00 -14.62 -17.47
C LYS A 80 3.71 -15.23 -16.09
N PHE A 81 2.84 -16.23 -16.04
CA PHE A 81 2.43 -16.92 -14.82
C PHE A 81 2.37 -18.43 -15.05
N LEU A 82 2.54 -19.21 -13.98
CA LEU A 82 2.33 -20.66 -14.06
C LEU A 82 0.91 -20.99 -14.54
N THR A 83 0.78 -22.12 -15.21
CA THR A 83 -0.38 -22.60 -15.98
C THR A 83 -1.78 -22.47 -15.34
N PRO A 84 -1.97 -22.42 -14.00
CA PRO A 84 -3.30 -22.17 -13.41
C PRO A 84 -3.84 -20.74 -13.59
N VAL A 85 -2.98 -19.74 -13.78
CA VAL A 85 -3.36 -18.31 -13.78
C VAL A 85 -3.74 -17.81 -15.18
N SER A 86 -3.42 -18.57 -16.23
CA SER A 86 -3.64 -18.18 -17.63
C SER A 86 -5.08 -18.30 -18.14
N MET A 87 -6.04 -18.64 -17.27
CA MET A 87 -7.44 -18.87 -17.65
C MET A 87 -8.47 -18.05 -16.84
N LEU A 88 -8.06 -16.98 -16.15
CA LEU A 88 -8.99 -16.13 -15.41
C LEU A 88 -10.05 -15.54 -16.35
N LYS A 89 -11.31 -15.58 -15.93
CA LYS A 89 -12.41 -14.85 -16.57
C LYS A 89 -12.31 -13.36 -16.27
N GLU A 90 -12.98 -12.55 -17.09
CA GLU A 90 -12.98 -11.09 -16.91
C GLU A 90 -13.51 -10.66 -15.54
N THR A 91 -14.57 -11.32 -15.07
CA THR A 91 -15.13 -11.09 -13.74
C THR A 91 -14.13 -11.42 -12.62
N GLU A 92 -13.36 -12.50 -12.77
CA GLU A 92 -12.34 -12.93 -11.81
C GLU A 92 -11.14 -11.97 -11.81
N TRP A 93 -10.74 -11.50 -12.98
CA TRP A 93 -9.71 -10.47 -13.13
C TRP A 93 -10.13 -9.13 -12.52
N ASN A 94 -11.37 -8.70 -12.79
CA ASN A 94 -11.90 -7.45 -12.23
C ASN A 94 -12.02 -7.53 -10.70
N ALA A 95 -12.46 -8.67 -10.16
CA ALA A 95 -12.46 -8.93 -8.72
C ALA A 95 -11.04 -8.86 -8.14
N LEU A 96 -10.05 -9.47 -8.82
CA LEU A 96 -8.64 -9.42 -8.39
C LEU A 96 -8.10 -7.98 -8.36
N LYS A 97 -8.38 -7.18 -9.40
CA LYS A 97 -8.01 -5.77 -9.45
C LYS A 97 -8.68 -4.95 -8.36
N ASP A 98 -9.94 -5.24 -8.04
CA ASP A 98 -10.67 -4.56 -6.98
C ASP A 98 -10.06 -4.87 -5.60
N ILE A 99 -9.81 -6.15 -5.31
CA ILE A 99 -9.11 -6.59 -4.09
C ILE A 99 -7.73 -5.93 -3.99
N GLN A 100 -6.97 -5.89 -5.08
CA GLN A 100 -5.67 -5.21 -5.14
C GLN A 100 -5.80 -3.74 -4.72
N LYS A 101 -6.79 -3.00 -5.26
CA LYS A 101 -7.05 -1.60 -4.90
C LYS A 101 -7.42 -1.44 -3.44
N GLN A 102 -8.29 -2.30 -2.92
CA GLN A 102 -8.72 -2.26 -1.51
C GLN A 102 -7.55 -2.50 -0.54
N ILE A 103 -6.73 -3.53 -0.80
CA ILE A 103 -5.51 -3.82 0.00
C ILE A 103 -4.55 -2.62 -0.05
N THR A 104 -4.33 -2.06 -1.24
CA THR A 104 -3.42 -0.93 -1.43
C THR A 104 -3.90 0.30 -0.67
N SER A 105 -5.19 0.65 -0.81
CA SER A 105 -5.82 1.75 -0.09
C SER A 105 -5.69 1.59 1.43
N LYS A 106 -6.02 0.40 1.96
CA LYS A 106 -5.91 0.13 3.40
C LYS A 106 -4.47 0.14 3.89
N THR A 107 -3.53 -0.39 3.11
CA THR A 107 -2.09 -0.36 3.42
C THR A 107 -1.58 1.07 3.54
N VAL A 108 -1.89 1.92 2.55
CA VAL A 108 -1.50 3.35 2.56
C VAL A 108 -2.15 4.08 3.74
N SER A 109 -3.45 3.86 3.98
CA SER A 109 -4.17 4.44 5.11
C SER A 109 -3.56 4.07 6.47
N ILE A 110 -3.16 2.81 6.67
CA ILE A 110 -2.51 2.36 7.91
C ILE A 110 -1.12 2.99 8.05
N MET A 111 -0.34 3.01 6.97
CA MET A 111 1.01 3.58 6.97
C MET A 111 0.99 5.05 7.33
N PHE A 112 0.19 5.87 6.64
CA PHE A 112 0.17 7.33 6.76
C PHE A 112 -0.84 7.85 7.79
N GLY A 113 -1.73 6.99 8.28
CA GLY A 113 -2.59 7.29 9.43
C GLY A 113 -1.92 6.82 10.71
N ARG A 114 -2.45 5.73 11.28
CA ARG A 114 -2.12 5.27 12.64
C ARG A 114 -0.62 5.07 12.88
N VAL A 115 0.09 4.39 11.97
CA VAL A 115 1.51 4.06 12.18
C VAL A 115 2.36 5.33 12.13
N PHE A 116 2.20 6.15 11.09
CA PHE A 116 2.89 7.42 10.94
C PHE A 116 2.65 8.34 12.14
N LEU A 117 1.39 8.56 12.53
CA LEU A 117 1.06 9.42 13.67
C LEU A 117 1.69 8.95 14.97
N LYS A 118 1.72 7.65 15.22
CA LYS A 118 2.34 7.12 16.43
C LYS A 118 3.86 7.29 16.42
N LEU A 119 4.52 7.04 15.28
CA LEU A 119 5.97 7.25 15.15
C LEU A 119 6.34 8.73 15.26
N LEU A 120 5.53 9.59 14.66
CA LEU A 120 5.68 11.03 14.73
C LEU A 120 5.54 11.54 16.16
N ARG A 121 4.49 11.12 16.89
CA ARG A 121 4.32 11.48 18.31
C ARG A 121 5.52 11.02 19.14
N LYS A 122 6.03 9.80 18.90
CA LYS A 122 7.25 9.31 19.55
C LYS A 122 8.47 10.19 19.25
N GLU A 123 8.61 10.68 18.02
CA GLU A 123 9.73 11.54 17.63
C GLU A 123 9.61 12.94 18.25
N VAL A 124 8.43 13.58 18.17
CA VAL A 124 8.16 14.89 18.79
C VAL A 124 8.42 14.83 20.31
N ALA A 125 8.01 13.75 20.97
CA ALA A 125 8.23 13.54 22.40
C ALA A 125 9.73 13.48 22.79
N LYS A 126 10.65 13.15 21.87
CA LYS A 126 12.09 13.17 22.16
C LYS A 126 12.66 14.58 22.26
N HIS A 127 12.05 15.54 21.55
CA HIS A 127 12.58 16.90 21.40
C HIS A 127 11.91 17.91 22.32
N ILE A 128 10.79 17.54 22.97
CA ILE A 128 10.05 18.43 23.86
C ILE A 128 10.08 17.88 25.30
N PRO A 129 10.62 18.61 26.29
CA PRO A 129 10.56 18.21 27.69
C PRO A 129 9.11 18.33 28.17
N PHE A 130 8.45 17.18 28.39
CA PHE A 130 7.07 17.10 28.89
C PHE A 130 6.88 17.91 30.18
N PRO A 131 5.87 18.80 30.23
CA PRO A 131 4.59 18.35 30.79
C PRO A 131 3.34 18.89 30.04
N LYS A 132 2.27 18.08 30.00
CA LYS A 132 0.87 18.44 29.62
C LYS A 132 0.56 18.72 28.14
N PHE A 133 0.87 17.81 27.23
CA PHE A 133 -0.05 17.63 26.09
C PHE A 133 -0.91 16.41 26.38
N ASP A 134 -2.14 16.69 26.78
CA ASP A 134 -3.20 15.69 26.79
C ASP A 134 -3.61 15.46 25.33
N PHE A 135 -3.05 14.42 24.71
CA PHE A 135 -3.32 14.07 23.31
C PHE A 135 -4.73 13.48 23.11
N ASP A 136 -5.56 13.42 24.16
CA ASP A 136 -6.98 13.04 24.02
C ASP A 136 -7.81 14.10 23.27
N CYS A 137 -7.22 15.26 22.93
CA CYS A 137 -7.84 16.26 22.07
C CYS A 137 -7.65 15.89 20.59
N ILE A 138 -8.71 15.33 19.99
CA ILE A 138 -8.84 15.06 18.55
C ILE A 138 -8.40 16.27 17.71
N ASP A 139 -8.64 17.50 18.18
CA ASP A 139 -8.29 18.73 17.45
C ASP A 139 -6.77 18.97 17.39
N ALA A 140 -6.03 18.71 18.47
CA ALA A 140 -4.58 18.84 18.49
C ALA A 140 -3.92 17.81 17.58
N ASP A 141 -4.47 16.60 17.55
CA ASP A 141 -4.05 15.54 16.64
C ASP A 141 -4.31 15.90 15.18
N ILE A 142 -5.49 16.43 14.86
CA ILE A 142 -5.83 16.90 13.51
C ILE A 142 -4.89 18.03 13.09
N VAL A 143 -4.65 19.02 13.95
CA VAL A 143 -3.76 20.16 13.65
C VAL A 143 -2.33 19.68 13.41
N LEU A 144 -1.76 18.86 14.29
CA LEU A 144 -0.40 18.33 14.10
C LEU A 144 -0.29 17.48 12.84
N THR A 145 -1.27 16.60 12.60
CA THR A 145 -1.31 15.76 11.39
C THR A 145 -1.34 16.63 10.14
N THR A 146 -2.22 17.63 10.11
CA THR A 146 -2.40 18.51 8.95
C THR A 146 -1.14 19.34 8.71
N SER A 147 -0.59 19.98 9.75
CA SER A 147 0.64 20.77 9.63
C SER A 147 1.83 19.94 9.17
N ILE A 148 1.96 18.69 9.61
CA ILE A 148 3.08 17.83 9.21
C ILE A 148 2.89 17.27 7.81
N VAL A 149 1.66 16.93 7.44
CA VAL A 149 1.35 16.56 6.05
C VAL A 149 1.65 17.74 5.13
N GLU A 150 1.25 18.96 5.48
CA GLU A 150 1.58 20.17 4.72
C GLU A 150 3.08 20.41 4.62
N LEU A 151 3.82 20.31 5.73
CA LEU A 151 5.28 20.45 5.73
C LEU A 151 5.97 19.38 4.87
N LEU A 152 5.53 18.13 4.95
CA LEU A 152 6.04 17.04 4.12
C LEU A 152 5.69 17.25 2.65
N CYS A 153 4.47 17.66 2.34
CA CYS A 153 4.05 17.99 0.97
C CYS A 153 4.91 19.13 0.41
N ASN A 154 5.09 20.22 1.16
CA ASN A 154 5.93 21.34 0.76
C ASN A 154 7.38 20.90 0.56
N HIS A 155 7.94 20.15 1.50
CA HIS A 155 9.30 19.63 1.39
C HIS A 155 9.47 18.70 0.18
N ILE A 156 8.53 17.78 -0.06
CA ILE A 156 8.56 16.90 -1.24
C ILE A 156 8.43 17.74 -2.51
N GLN A 157 7.52 18.71 -2.56
CA GLN A 157 7.30 19.56 -3.72
C GLN A 157 8.53 20.42 -4.03
N GLU A 158 9.16 21.02 -3.03
CA GLU A 158 10.40 21.79 -3.17
C GLU A 158 11.55 20.91 -3.66
N ASN A 159 11.72 19.70 -3.12
CA ASN A 159 12.77 18.78 -3.55
C ASN A 159 12.50 18.13 -4.91
N ILE A 160 11.24 17.86 -5.26
CA ILE A 160 10.89 17.41 -6.60
C ILE A 160 11.11 18.54 -7.60
N SER A 161 10.71 19.77 -7.25
CA SER A 161 10.97 20.94 -8.09
C SER A 161 12.48 21.13 -8.30
N SER A 162 13.31 20.91 -7.29
CA SER A 162 14.76 20.99 -7.42
C SER A 162 15.37 19.84 -8.24
N LEU A 163 14.75 18.67 -8.31
CA LEU A 163 15.14 17.60 -9.24
C LEU A 163 14.82 17.93 -10.71
N PHE A 164 13.85 18.81 -10.96
CA PHE A 164 13.56 19.31 -12.31
C PHE A 164 14.40 20.54 -12.69
N ILE A 165 15.21 21.05 -11.77
CA ILE A 165 16.18 22.10 -12.05
C ILE A 165 17.42 21.44 -12.65
N CYS A 166 17.61 21.60 -13.96
CA CYS A 166 18.87 21.27 -14.61
C CYS A 166 19.91 22.34 -14.25
N TYR A 167 20.85 22.01 -13.35
CA TYR A 167 21.94 22.91 -12.98
C TYR A 167 22.82 23.32 -14.18
N GLY A 168 22.95 22.46 -15.19
CA GLY A 168 23.64 22.81 -16.45
C GLY A 168 22.94 23.93 -17.22
N CYS A 169 21.60 23.95 -17.24
CA CYS A 169 20.82 25.03 -17.86
C CYS A 169 20.87 26.34 -17.04
N LEU A 170 21.02 26.25 -15.71
CA LEU A 170 21.15 27.41 -14.82
C LEU A 170 22.52 28.09 -14.92
N GLU A 171 23.59 27.30 -15.08
CA GLU A 171 24.96 27.81 -15.14
C GLU A 171 25.41 28.23 -16.55
N GLY A 172 24.50 28.20 -17.53
CA GLY A 172 24.76 28.67 -18.89
C GLY A 172 25.69 27.77 -19.69
N TYR A 173 25.87 26.51 -19.30
CA TYR A 173 26.51 25.52 -20.15
C TYR A 173 25.53 25.19 -21.28
N GLU A 174 25.76 25.76 -22.46
CA GLU A 174 24.99 25.50 -23.67
C GLU A 174 24.69 24.00 -23.81
N ASN A 175 23.40 23.68 -23.91
CA ASN A 175 22.77 22.37 -24.12
C ASN A 175 23.67 21.26 -24.70
N GLN A 176 24.48 20.61 -23.85
CA GLN A 176 25.17 19.37 -24.23
C GLN A 176 24.24 18.14 -24.18
N LEU A 177 22.99 18.31 -23.69
CA LEU A 177 22.02 17.22 -23.48
C LEU A 177 20.66 17.43 -24.17
N ASP A 178 20.54 18.44 -25.06
CA ASP A 178 19.33 18.69 -25.86
C ASP A 178 18.02 18.70 -25.04
N HIS A 179 18.02 19.45 -23.93
CA HIS A 179 16.80 19.69 -23.15
C HIS A 179 15.96 20.77 -23.87
N THR A 180 14.82 20.37 -24.43
CA THR A 180 13.73 21.24 -24.94
C THR A 180 12.82 21.73 -23.83
#